data_AF-A0A2K9NSE5-F1
#
_entry.id   AF-A0A2K9NSE5-F1
#
_cell.length_a   1.000
_cell.length_b   1.000
_cell.length_c   1.000
_cell.angle_alpha   90.00
_cell.angle_beta   90.00
_cell.angle_gamma   90.00
#
_symmetry.space_group_name_H-M   'P 1'
#
loop_
_entity.id
_entity.type
_entity.pdbx_description
1 polymer ?
#
loop_
_entity_poly.entity_id
_entity_poly.type
_entity_poly.pdbx_seq_one_letter_code
_entity_poly.pdbx_strand_id
1 'polypeptide(L)'
;MHKKLQLNLFHLLIVTGLLTWGGLSFSQDPKTQDSNPTAENQEIEEHDTQDLEKLLKRYNTDSEKVLEDSGKIHNIQQDAATTEVKEAEIEEMRPSDVLEKAKEESIQRARHYQAKKEEELKKANASYAESVRVALEPLQKLSEAELLKRLDEGTRESPVRPYMDQFPNITLYAVRLIKDKESIPSVVKIVENKERLIQFGSVMLFTVIFGFILKRIMHREGRSFIKAAFYFLIRVTFMMALRIGVVYYFYAKELTPAAKVFKKTFL
;
A
#
# COMPACT_ATOMS: atom_id res chain seq x y z
N MET A 1 -19.60 -1.03 2.78
CA MET A 1 -19.35 -2.39 3.30
C MET A 1 -18.25 -3.16 2.53
N HIS A 2 -18.14 -3.04 1.20
CA HIS A 2 -17.13 -3.76 0.40
C HIS A 2 -15.64 -3.49 0.73
N LYS A 3 -15.25 -2.27 1.13
CA LYS A 3 -13.84 -1.93 1.44
C LYS A 3 -13.28 -2.68 2.67
N LYS A 4 -14.10 -2.92 3.70
CA LYS A 4 -13.68 -3.67 4.92
C LYS A 4 -13.48 -5.16 4.65
N LEU A 5 -14.28 -5.76 3.76
CA LEU A 5 -14.16 -7.18 3.42
C LEU A 5 -12.87 -7.49 2.64
N GLN A 6 -12.37 -6.52 1.84
CA GLN A 6 -11.18 -6.71 1.02
C GLN A 6 -9.86 -6.55 1.79
N LEU A 7 -9.83 -5.69 2.81
CA LEU A 7 -8.66 -5.59 3.70
C LEU A 7 -8.47 -6.88 4.52
N ASN A 8 -9.57 -7.50 4.95
CA ASN A 8 -9.53 -8.78 5.65
C ASN A 8 -9.04 -9.93 4.75
N LEU A 9 -9.35 -9.91 3.44
CA LEU A 9 -8.88 -10.92 2.50
C LEU A 9 -7.37 -10.80 2.22
N PHE A 10 -6.84 -9.58 2.16
CA PHE A 10 -5.40 -9.32 2.02
C PHE A 10 -4.62 -9.79 3.26
N HIS A 11 -5.11 -9.49 4.46
CA HIS A 11 -4.54 -10.04 5.69
C HIS A 11 -4.65 -11.56 5.75
N LEU A 12 -5.76 -12.16 5.31
CA LEU A 12 -5.89 -13.61 5.23
C LEU A 12 -4.87 -14.25 4.28
N LEU A 13 -4.57 -13.62 3.13
CA LEU A 13 -3.58 -14.13 2.17
C LEU A 13 -2.13 -13.98 2.66
N ILE A 14 -1.81 -12.90 3.38
CA ILE A 14 -0.50 -12.72 4.02
C ILE A 14 -0.34 -13.69 5.19
N VAL A 15 -1.36 -13.84 6.02
CA VAL A 15 -1.36 -14.75 7.17
C VAL A 15 -1.34 -16.21 6.73
N THR A 16 -2.05 -16.60 5.67
CA THR A 16 -1.97 -17.98 5.13
C THR A 16 -0.66 -18.25 4.41
N GLY A 17 -0.06 -17.25 3.75
CA GLY A 17 1.31 -17.34 3.23
C GLY A 17 2.33 -17.57 4.34
N LEU A 18 2.25 -16.81 5.44
CA LEU A 18 3.11 -16.95 6.62
C LEU A 18 2.82 -18.23 7.44
N LEU A 19 1.56 -18.68 7.53
CA LEU A 19 1.20 -19.92 8.23
C LEU A 19 1.72 -21.17 7.52
N THR A 20 1.91 -21.15 6.20
CA THR A 20 2.62 -22.24 5.52
C THR A 20 4.13 -22.26 5.78
N TRP A 21 4.70 -21.16 6.28
CA TRP A 21 6.08 -21.06 6.77
C TRP A 21 6.17 -21.36 8.29
N GLY A 22 5.13 -21.05 9.07
CA GLY A 22 5.09 -21.22 10.53
C GLY A 22 4.79 -22.64 11.04
N GLY A 23 4.60 -23.63 10.15
CA GLY A 23 4.36 -25.03 10.54
C GLY A 23 5.56 -25.76 11.17
N LEU A 24 6.66 -25.05 11.44
CA LEU A 24 7.89 -25.56 12.07
C LEU A 24 8.27 -24.78 13.36
N SER A 25 7.34 -24.04 13.96
CA SER A 25 7.60 -23.38 15.25
C SER A 25 7.57 -24.39 16.39
N PHE A 26 8.77 -24.79 16.83
CA PHE A 26 9.03 -25.40 18.12
C PHE A 26 8.34 -24.59 19.23
N SER A 27 7.48 -25.24 20.00
CA SER A 27 6.89 -24.68 21.22
C SER A 27 7.98 -24.59 22.30
N GLN A 28 8.51 -23.40 22.55
CA GLN A 28 9.18 -23.10 23.81
C GLN A 28 8.25 -22.18 24.60
N ASP A 29 7.68 -22.71 25.69
CA ASP A 29 6.97 -21.93 26.69
C ASP A 29 7.95 -20.98 27.40
N PRO A 30 7.71 -19.66 27.41
CA PRO A 30 8.45 -18.78 28.28
C PRO A 30 7.76 -18.75 29.65
N LYS A 31 8.34 -19.46 30.63
CA LYS A 31 8.09 -19.18 32.04
C LYS A 31 8.74 -17.83 32.39
N THR A 32 7.87 -16.90 32.79
CA THR A 32 8.06 -15.84 33.78
C THR A 32 9.47 -15.67 34.35
N GLN A 33 10.06 -14.51 34.12
CA GLN A 33 11.08 -13.96 35.00
C GLN A 33 10.82 -12.47 35.22
N ASP A 34 10.28 -12.18 36.41
CA ASP A 34 10.25 -10.87 37.04
C ASP A 34 11.68 -10.37 37.26
N SER A 35 11.97 -9.15 36.81
CA SER A 35 12.91 -8.27 37.49
C SER A 35 12.71 -6.83 37.02
N ASN A 36 12.07 -6.05 37.90
CA ASN A 36 12.30 -4.61 38.01
C ASN A 36 13.78 -4.42 38.43
N PRO A 37 14.51 -3.40 37.91
CA PRO A 37 14.54 -2.16 38.67
C PRO A 37 14.69 -0.86 37.84
N THR A 38 14.04 0.17 38.38
CA THR A 38 14.55 1.52 38.65
C THR A 38 14.72 2.52 37.49
N ALA A 39 13.85 3.52 37.59
CA ALA A 39 13.89 4.84 37.00
C ALA A 39 15.26 5.54 37.11
N GLU A 40 15.72 6.08 35.98
CA GLU A 40 16.61 7.23 35.93
C GLU A 40 16.17 8.15 34.79
N ASN A 41 15.95 9.42 35.13
CA ASN A 41 15.42 10.48 34.29
C ASN A 41 16.35 10.79 33.10
N GLN A 42 15.79 10.85 31.89
CA GLN A 42 16.20 11.82 30.88
C GLN A 42 14.96 12.39 30.20
N GLU A 43 14.71 13.68 30.46
CA GLU A 43 13.83 14.54 29.69
C GLU A 43 14.30 14.50 28.23
N ILE A 44 13.51 13.89 27.35
CA ILE A 44 13.72 13.92 25.89
C ILE A 44 12.45 14.47 25.26
N GLU A 45 12.53 15.77 24.94
CA GLU A 45 11.79 16.52 23.91
C GLU A 45 10.34 16.09 23.63
N GLU A 46 9.42 16.57 24.46
CA GLU A 46 7.96 16.63 24.25
C GLU A 46 7.54 17.50 23.03
N HIS A 47 8.48 18.09 22.30
CA HIS A 47 8.20 19.10 21.27
C HIS A 47 7.82 18.49 19.91
N ASP A 48 8.33 17.31 19.55
CA ASP A 48 8.11 16.71 18.22
C ASP A 48 6.86 15.81 18.13
N THR A 49 6.41 15.25 19.27
CA THR A 49 5.18 14.45 19.33
C THR A 49 3.92 15.31 19.24
N GLN A 50 3.95 16.52 19.80
CA GLN A 50 2.86 17.49 19.68
C GLN A 50 2.65 17.96 18.24
N ASP A 51 3.73 18.08 17.45
CA ASP A 51 3.63 18.51 16.06
C ASP A 51 3.09 17.40 15.14
N LEU A 52 3.40 16.14 15.43
CA LEU A 52 2.80 15.00 14.75
C LEU A 52 1.31 14.84 15.09
N GLU A 53 0.94 15.05 16.35
CA GLU A 53 -0.46 14.99 16.79
C GLU A 53 -1.28 16.15 16.21
N LYS A 54 -0.69 17.36 16.11
CA LYS A 54 -1.28 18.49 15.38
C LYS A 54 -1.46 18.19 13.89
N LEU A 55 -0.50 17.51 13.24
CA LEU A 55 -0.60 17.12 11.83
C LEU A 55 -1.70 16.07 11.60
N LEU A 56 -1.80 15.06 12.45
CA LEU A 56 -2.86 14.05 12.40
C LEU A 56 -4.25 14.66 12.65
N LYS A 57 -4.35 15.61 13.60
CA LYS A 57 -5.59 16.32 13.88
C LYS A 57 -6.02 17.23 12.72
N ARG A 58 -5.07 17.91 12.05
CA ARG A 58 -5.34 18.69 10.82
C ARG A 58 -5.81 17.78 9.69
N TYR A 59 -5.15 16.65 9.47
CA TYR A 59 -5.54 15.71 8.41
C TYR A 59 -6.97 15.17 8.60
N ASN A 60 -7.32 14.79 9.83
CA ASN A 60 -8.68 14.31 10.12
C ASN A 60 -9.73 15.42 9.98
N THR A 61 -9.43 16.65 10.43
CA THR A 61 -10.33 17.81 10.31
C THR A 61 -10.55 18.22 8.85
N ASP A 62 -9.48 18.21 8.04
CA ASP A 62 -9.56 18.54 6.62
C ASP A 62 -10.30 17.45 5.84
N SER A 63 -10.13 16.19 6.21
CA SER A 63 -10.88 15.08 5.60
C SER A 63 -12.38 15.14 5.94
N GLU A 64 -12.75 15.63 7.12
CA GLU A 64 -14.16 15.78 7.54
C GLU A 64 -14.81 16.98 6.83
N LYS A 65 -14.10 18.10 6.67
CA LYS A 65 -14.55 19.25 5.86
C LYS A 65 -14.76 18.89 4.40
N VAL A 66 -13.89 18.07 3.82
CA VAL A 66 -14.05 17.60 2.42
C VAL A 66 -15.31 16.75 2.26
N LEU A 67 -15.67 15.96 3.27
CA LEU A 67 -16.92 15.18 3.26
C LEU A 67 -18.16 16.07 3.45
N GLU A 68 -18.06 17.10 4.29
CA GLU A 68 -19.13 18.09 4.50
C GLU A 68 -19.39 18.96 3.26
N ASP A 69 -18.32 19.45 2.62
CA ASP A 69 -18.41 20.24 1.38
C ASP A 69 -18.92 19.39 0.21
N SER A 70 -18.56 18.10 0.15
CA SER A 70 -19.13 17.18 -0.83
C SER A 70 -20.63 16.93 -0.61
N GLY A 71 -21.12 17.01 0.63
CA GLY A 71 -22.55 16.96 0.96
C GLY A 71 -23.30 18.23 0.52
N LYS A 72 -22.68 19.40 0.69
CA LYS A 72 -23.25 20.70 0.25
C LYS A 72 -23.33 20.82 -1.28
N ILE A 73 -22.35 20.27 -2.00
CA ILE A 73 -22.35 20.22 -3.47
C ILE A 73 -23.54 19.40 -4.01
N HIS A 74 -23.99 18.37 -3.29
CA HIS A 74 -25.16 17.58 -3.70
C HIS A 74 -26.48 18.35 -3.55
N ASN A 75 -26.59 19.25 -2.56
CA ASN A 75 -27.78 20.09 -2.35
C ASN A 75 -27.84 21.28 -3.32
N ILE A 76 -26.71 21.90 -3.67
CA ILE A 76 -26.66 23.00 -4.65
C ILE A 76 -27.10 22.54 -6.05
N GLN A 77 -26.89 21.26 -6.38
CA GLN A 77 -27.31 20.67 -7.65
C GLN A 77 -28.83 20.43 -7.72
N GLN A 78 -29.52 20.46 -6.58
CA GLN A 78 -30.97 20.34 -6.49
C GLN A 78 -31.66 21.72 -6.53
N ASP A 79 -31.01 22.77 -6.00
CA ASP A 79 -31.54 24.15 -6.02
C ASP A 79 -31.31 24.87 -7.36
N ALA A 80 -30.32 24.47 -8.16
CA ALA A 80 -30.05 25.05 -9.48
C ALA A 80 -31.07 24.63 -10.58
N ALA A 81 -32.03 23.75 -10.27
CA ALA A 81 -33.11 23.35 -11.18
C ALA A 81 -34.35 24.26 -11.11
N THR A 82 -34.38 25.23 -10.20
CA THR A 82 -35.47 26.21 -10.07
C THR A 82 -34.92 27.60 -9.87
N THR A 83 -34.63 28.31 -10.94
CA THR A 83 -34.51 29.78 -10.90
C THR A 83 -35.23 30.34 -12.10
N GLU A 84 -36.45 30.83 -11.83
CA GLU A 84 -37.23 31.65 -12.74
C GLU A 84 -36.41 32.87 -13.19
N VAL A 85 -36.30 33.00 -14.50
CA VAL A 85 -35.73 34.17 -15.17
C VAL A 85 -36.70 35.33 -14.98
N LYS A 86 -36.32 36.32 -14.16
CA LYS A 86 -36.96 37.64 -14.17
C LYS A 86 -36.45 38.41 -15.40
N GLU A 87 -37.34 38.53 -16.38
CA GLU A 87 -37.23 39.44 -17.51
C GLU A 87 -37.25 40.90 -17.01
N ALA A 88 -36.15 41.61 -17.21
CA ALA A 88 -36.18 43.05 -17.49
C ALA A 88 -34.89 43.42 -18.22
N GLU A 89 -35.04 44.28 -19.22
CA GLU A 89 -33.98 44.91 -20.03
C GLU A 89 -33.54 44.12 -21.28
N ILE A 90 -34.43 44.10 -22.28
CA ILE A 90 -34.09 43.87 -23.69
C ILE A 90 -34.14 45.23 -24.37
N GLU A 91 -32.97 45.84 -24.57
CA GLU A 91 -32.81 46.93 -25.53
C GLU A 91 -31.69 46.55 -26.52
N GLU A 92 -32.12 46.34 -27.77
CA GLU A 92 -31.34 46.32 -29.01
C GLU A 92 -29.99 45.56 -29.06
N MET A 93 -30.08 44.23 -29.14
CA MET A 93 -29.05 43.43 -29.83
C MET A 93 -29.73 42.31 -30.63
N ARG A 94 -29.30 42.10 -31.88
CA ARG A 94 -29.93 41.14 -32.81
C ARG A 94 -30.01 39.74 -32.17
N PRO A 95 -31.19 39.08 -32.22
CA PRO A 95 -31.45 37.84 -31.47
C PRO A 95 -30.57 36.65 -31.88
N SER A 96 -29.87 36.71 -33.02
CA SER A 96 -28.89 35.69 -33.44
C SER A 96 -27.59 35.75 -32.63
N ASP A 97 -27.09 36.95 -32.33
CA ASP A 97 -25.73 37.15 -31.84
C ASP A 97 -25.67 36.95 -30.32
N VAL A 98 -26.78 37.25 -29.63
CA VAL A 98 -26.98 36.97 -28.20
C VAL A 98 -27.08 35.47 -27.95
N LEU A 99 -27.76 34.74 -28.84
CA LEU A 99 -27.93 33.30 -28.73
C LEU A 99 -26.61 32.55 -28.99
N GLU A 100 -25.81 32.99 -29.97
CA GLU A 100 -24.49 32.40 -30.21
C GLU A 100 -23.52 32.66 -29.06
N LYS A 101 -23.45 33.87 -28.52
CA LYS A 101 -22.62 34.17 -27.33
C LYS A 101 -23.04 33.33 -26.12
N ALA A 102 -24.35 33.23 -25.84
CA ALA A 102 -24.85 32.41 -24.74
C ALA A 102 -24.49 30.93 -24.92
N LYS A 103 -24.54 30.43 -26.15
CA LYS A 103 -24.18 29.04 -26.47
C LYS A 103 -22.68 28.81 -26.32
N GLU A 104 -21.82 29.72 -26.80
CA GLU A 104 -20.38 29.62 -26.62
C GLU A 104 -19.95 29.69 -25.15
N GLU A 105 -20.54 30.58 -24.36
CA GLU A 105 -20.28 30.66 -22.93
C GLU A 105 -20.70 29.38 -22.19
N SER A 106 -21.85 28.80 -22.55
CA SER A 106 -22.30 27.53 -21.96
C SER A 106 -21.35 26.37 -22.29
N ILE A 107 -20.81 26.33 -23.52
CA ILE A 107 -19.85 25.32 -23.96
C ILE A 107 -18.49 25.52 -23.27
N GLN A 108 -18.05 26.77 -23.10
CA GLN A 108 -16.81 27.08 -22.38
C GLN A 108 -16.92 26.75 -20.89
N ARG A 109 -18.05 27.06 -20.23
CA ARG A 109 -18.29 26.68 -18.84
C ARG A 109 -18.36 25.16 -18.69
N ALA A 110 -18.99 24.45 -19.62
CA ALA A 110 -19.00 22.98 -19.63
C ALA A 110 -17.60 22.38 -19.79
N ARG A 111 -16.76 22.94 -20.68
CA ARG A 111 -15.35 22.53 -20.85
C ARG A 111 -14.51 22.83 -19.61
N HIS A 112 -14.66 24.01 -19.01
CA HIS A 112 -13.95 24.39 -17.80
C HIS A 112 -14.36 23.51 -16.60
N TYR A 113 -15.64 23.18 -16.48
CA TYR A 113 -16.15 22.28 -15.47
C TYR A 113 -15.64 20.84 -15.68
N GLN A 114 -15.59 20.35 -16.92
CA GLN A 114 -14.99 19.04 -17.23
C GLN A 114 -13.48 19.01 -16.96
N ALA A 115 -12.73 20.04 -17.36
CA ALA A 115 -11.30 20.13 -17.10
C ALA A 115 -10.99 20.19 -15.59
N LYS A 116 -11.75 20.98 -14.83
CA LYS A 116 -11.63 21.06 -13.37
C LYS A 116 -12.00 19.74 -12.70
N LYS A 117 -13.07 19.07 -13.15
CA LYS A 117 -13.47 17.75 -12.66
C LYS A 117 -12.43 16.67 -13.00
N GLU A 118 -11.78 16.75 -14.16
CA GLU A 118 -10.71 15.84 -14.56
C GLU A 118 -9.42 16.08 -13.75
N GLU A 119 -9.10 17.34 -13.43
CA GLU A 119 -8.00 17.72 -12.56
C GLU A 119 -8.26 17.32 -11.09
N GLU A 120 -9.48 17.52 -10.60
CA GLU A 120 -9.93 17.04 -9.29
C GLU A 120 -10.00 15.52 -9.22
N LEU A 121 -10.39 14.83 -10.31
CA LEU A 121 -10.28 13.36 -10.40
C LEU A 121 -8.82 12.90 -10.40
N LYS A 122 -7.91 13.64 -11.04
CA LYS A 122 -6.46 13.34 -11.03
C LYS A 122 -5.85 13.57 -9.64
N LYS A 123 -6.32 14.58 -8.91
CA LYS A 123 -5.91 14.88 -7.51
C LYS A 123 -6.55 13.92 -6.50
N ALA A 124 -7.81 13.54 -6.69
CA ALA A 124 -8.52 12.55 -5.86
C ALA A 124 -8.10 11.11 -6.16
N ASN A 125 -7.61 10.83 -7.36
CA ASN A 125 -6.91 9.60 -7.74
C ASN A 125 -5.39 9.77 -7.69
N ALA A 126 -4.86 10.50 -6.69
CA ALA A 126 -3.44 10.38 -6.37
C ALA A 126 -3.17 8.89 -6.14
N SER A 127 -2.42 8.29 -7.08
CA SER A 127 -2.04 6.89 -7.03
C SER A 127 -1.44 6.60 -5.64
N TYR A 128 -1.78 5.48 -5.01
CA TYR A 128 -1.18 5.05 -3.75
C TYR A 128 0.36 5.11 -3.80
N ALA A 129 0.95 4.80 -4.96
CA ALA A 129 2.39 4.94 -5.18
C ALA A 129 2.87 6.39 -5.07
N GLU A 130 2.06 7.35 -5.52
CA GLU A 130 2.33 8.79 -5.36
C GLU A 130 2.18 9.24 -3.91
N SER A 131 1.15 8.78 -3.19
CA SER A 131 1.00 9.06 -1.76
C SER A 131 2.19 8.51 -0.96
N VAL A 132 2.65 7.30 -1.29
CA VAL A 132 3.84 6.70 -0.67
C VAL A 132 5.10 7.48 -1.04
N ARG A 133 5.23 7.96 -2.28
CA ARG A 133 6.34 8.81 -2.71
C ARG A 133 6.44 10.09 -1.89
N VAL A 134 5.30 10.78 -1.70
CA VAL A 134 5.22 12.01 -0.90
C VAL A 134 5.55 11.72 0.58
N ALA A 135 5.03 10.62 1.13
CA ALA A 135 5.30 10.22 2.52
C ALA A 135 6.77 9.86 2.78
N LEU A 136 7.46 9.31 1.78
CA LEU A 136 8.87 8.92 1.88
C LEU A 136 9.83 10.09 1.63
N GLU A 137 9.39 11.18 1.01
CA GLU A 137 10.27 12.30 0.62
C GLU A 137 11.05 12.91 1.80
N PRO A 138 10.46 13.15 2.99
CA PRO A 138 11.21 13.65 4.14
C PRO A 138 12.28 12.65 4.61
N LEU A 139 11.96 11.35 4.61
CA LEU A 139 12.89 10.29 5.00
C LEU A 139 14.04 10.16 4.00
N GLN A 140 13.78 10.34 2.71
CA GLN A 140 14.78 10.26 1.65
C GLN A 140 15.82 11.39 1.70
N LYS A 141 15.50 12.51 2.36
CA LYS A 141 16.42 13.65 2.56
C LYS A 141 17.40 13.42 3.72
N LEU A 142 17.09 12.49 4.62
CA LEU A 142 17.95 12.15 5.75
C LEU A 142 19.20 11.38 5.29
N SER A 143 20.26 11.48 6.10
CA SER A 143 21.47 10.68 5.89
C SER A 143 21.18 9.18 6.15
N GLU A 144 21.98 8.29 5.55
CA GLU A 144 21.85 6.85 5.82
C GLU A 144 22.06 6.51 7.29
N ALA A 145 23.02 7.17 7.94
CA ALA A 145 23.29 6.97 9.36
C ALA A 145 22.10 7.40 10.24
N GLU A 146 21.45 8.52 9.90
CA GLU A 146 20.29 9.00 10.64
C GLU A 146 19.08 8.09 10.44
N LEU A 147 18.84 7.59 9.21
CA LEU A 147 17.79 6.60 8.96
C LEU A 147 18.05 5.29 9.70
N LEU A 148 19.30 4.83 9.74
CA LEU A 148 19.68 3.64 10.52
C LEU A 148 19.40 3.87 12.01
N LYS A 149 19.77 5.02 12.56
CA LYS A 149 19.51 5.37 13.97
C LYS A 149 18.01 5.39 14.27
N ARG A 150 17.20 6.07 13.46
CA ARG A 150 15.74 6.12 13.64
C ARG A 150 15.09 4.74 13.48
N LEU A 151 15.60 3.93 12.56
CA LEU A 151 15.11 2.57 12.37
C LEU A 151 15.50 1.67 13.56
N ASP A 152 16.72 1.82 14.10
CA ASP A 152 17.16 1.14 15.32
C ASP A 152 16.30 1.50 16.52
N GLU A 153 16.08 2.79 16.76
CA GLU A 153 15.25 3.32 17.84
C GLU A 153 13.80 2.85 17.71
N GLY A 154 13.22 2.94 16.50
CA GLY A 154 11.84 2.54 16.23
C GLY A 154 11.60 1.03 16.29
N THR A 155 12.64 0.19 16.25
CA THR A 155 12.50 -1.27 16.32
C THR A 155 13.02 -1.89 17.62
N ARG A 156 13.52 -1.10 18.57
CA ARG A 156 14.03 -1.60 19.87
C ARG A 156 13.05 -2.51 20.60
N GLU A 157 11.78 -2.13 20.65
CA GLU A 157 10.72 -2.90 21.33
C GLU A 157 10.01 -3.89 20.39
N SER A 158 10.41 -3.95 19.13
CA SER A 158 9.74 -4.78 18.13
C SER A 158 10.22 -6.24 18.21
N PRO A 159 9.33 -7.22 18.02
CA PRO A 159 9.71 -8.64 17.87
C PRO A 159 10.71 -8.90 16.73
N VAL A 160 10.89 -7.94 15.81
CA VAL A 160 11.87 -8.07 14.71
C VAL A 160 13.31 -7.74 15.14
N ARG A 161 13.53 -7.18 16.34
CA ARG A 161 14.84 -6.73 16.82
C ARG A 161 15.94 -7.81 16.75
N PRO A 162 15.72 -9.05 17.24
CA PRO A 162 16.76 -10.08 17.19
C PRO A 162 17.20 -10.39 15.76
N TYR A 163 16.29 -10.31 14.79
CA TYR A 163 16.60 -10.53 13.38
C TYR A 163 17.42 -9.37 12.78
N MET A 164 17.14 -8.14 13.19
CA MET A 164 17.91 -6.97 12.73
C MET A 164 19.34 -7.00 13.28
N ASP A 165 19.52 -7.41 14.53
CA ASP A 165 20.83 -7.53 15.17
C ASP A 165 21.63 -8.71 14.56
N GLN A 166 20.96 -9.84 14.29
CA GLN A 166 21.60 -11.01 13.67
C GLN A 166 21.96 -10.78 12.20
N PHE A 167 21.20 -9.96 11.48
CA PHE A 167 21.36 -9.75 10.04
C PHE A 167 21.43 -8.25 9.71
N PRO A 168 22.56 -7.57 10.01
CA PRO A 168 22.69 -6.11 9.82
C PRO A 168 22.49 -5.65 8.36
N ASN A 169 22.77 -6.52 7.39
CA ASN A 169 22.54 -6.25 5.97
C ASN A 169 21.04 -6.11 5.63
N ILE A 170 20.13 -6.72 6.41
CA ILE A 170 18.69 -6.54 6.23
C ILE A 170 18.29 -5.12 6.63
N THR A 171 18.83 -4.63 7.75
CA THR A 171 18.62 -3.25 8.21
C THR A 171 19.16 -2.25 7.19
N LEU A 172 20.38 -2.48 6.69
CA LEU A 172 20.97 -1.65 5.64
C LEU A 172 20.15 -1.70 4.34
N TYR A 173 19.64 -2.87 3.97
CA TYR A 173 18.77 -3.03 2.81
C TYR A 173 17.48 -2.23 2.96
N ALA A 174 16.83 -2.29 4.13
CA ALA A 174 15.61 -1.52 4.41
C ALA A 174 15.84 0.00 4.29
N VAL A 175 16.95 0.51 4.84
CA VAL A 175 17.31 1.93 4.72
C VAL A 175 17.58 2.31 3.25
N ARG A 176 18.33 1.50 2.51
CA ARG A 176 18.59 1.75 1.09
C ARG A 176 17.33 1.63 0.23
N LEU A 177 16.38 0.79 0.63
CA LEU A 177 15.08 0.66 -0.03
C LEU A 177 14.25 1.94 0.18
N ILE A 178 14.19 2.45 1.42
CA ILE A 178 13.50 3.72 1.74
C ILE A 178 14.11 4.89 0.95
N LYS A 179 15.44 4.95 0.86
CA LYS A 179 16.17 5.99 0.12
C LYS A 179 15.98 5.95 -1.39
N ASP A 180 15.69 4.78 -1.96
CA ASP A 180 15.51 4.64 -3.40
C ASP A 180 14.11 5.15 -3.80
N LYS A 181 14.09 6.21 -4.62
CA LYS A 181 12.89 6.95 -5.02
C LYS A 181 11.86 6.09 -5.76
N GLU A 182 12.28 5.00 -6.38
CA GLU A 182 11.43 4.19 -7.24
C GLU A 182 11.05 2.86 -6.59
N SER A 183 11.86 2.32 -5.69
CA SER A 183 11.69 0.96 -5.17
C SER A 183 10.36 0.72 -4.46
N ILE A 184 10.04 1.48 -3.40
CA ILE A 184 8.80 1.31 -2.66
C ILE A 184 7.59 1.71 -3.51
N PRO A 185 7.56 2.88 -4.20
CA PRO A 185 6.43 3.24 -5.06
C PRO A 185 6.17 2.21 -6.17
N SER A 186 7.22 1.64 -6.76
CA SER A 186 7.10 0.61 -7.79
C SER A 186 6.43 -0.66 -7.26
N VAL A 187 6.79 -1.11 -6.05
CA VAL A 187 6.13 -2.25 -5.39
C VAL A 187 4.67 -1.93 -5.07
N VAL A 188 4.36 -0.69 -4.67
CA VAL A 188 2.97 -0.28 -4.34
C VAL A 188 2.06 -0.31 -5.57
N LYS A 189 2.58 -0.06 -6.78
CA LYS A 189 1.82 -0.17 -8.03
C LYS A 189 1.24 -1.57 -8.27
N ILE A 190 1.80 -2.61 -7.64
CA ILE A 190 1.25 -3.97 -7.67
C ILE A 190 -0.18 -3.99 -7.12
N VAL A 191 -0.44 -3.23 -6.05
CA VAL A 191 -1.73 -3.17 -5.37
C VAL A 191 -2.75 -2.32 -6.14
N GLU A 192 -2.27 -1.35 -6.91
CA GLU A 192 -3.13 -0.46 -7.70
C GLU A 192 -3.78 -1.17 -8.88
N ASN A 193 -3.05 -2.09 -9.53
CA ASN A 193 -3.58 -2.86 -10.65
C ASN A 193 -4.43 -4.03 -10.16
N LYS A 194 -5.68 -3.74 -9.77
CA LYS A 194 -6.64 -4.71 -9.22
C LYS A 194 -6.88 -5.90 -10.14
N GLU A 195 -6.97 -5.67 -11.46
CA GLU A 195 -7.21 -6.74 -12.43
C GLU A 195 -6.04 -7.73 -12.43
N ARG A 196 -4.80 -7.21 -12.54
CA ARG A 196 -3.60 -8.04 -12.48
C ARG A 196 -3.48 -8.76 -11.13
N LEU A 197 -3.86 -8.09 -10.04
CA LEU A 197 -3.86 -8.67 -8.69
C LEU A 197 -4.88 -9.82 -8.54
N ILE A 198 -6.07 -9.69 -9.13
CA ILE A 198 -7.08 -10.76 -9.13
C ILE A 198 -6.60 -11.95 -9.98
N GLN A 199 -6.01 -11.69 -11.15
CA GLN A 199 -5.42 -12.75 -11.99
C GLN A 199 -4.29 -13.47 -11.25
N PHE A 200 -3.36 -12.72 -10.64
CA PHE A 200 -2.30 -13.27 -9.80
C PHE A 200 -2.86 -14.11 -8.64
N GLY A 201 -3.85 -13.58 -7.90
CA GLY A 201 -4.50 -14.29 -6.80
C GLY A 201 -5.15 -15.60 -7.26
N SER A 202 -5.77 -15.60 -8.44
CA SER A 202 -6.40 -16.78 -9.05
C SER A 202 -5.36 -17.84 -9.42
N VAL A 203 -4.25 -17.43 -10.03
CA VAL A 203 -3.13 -18.33 -10.34
C VAL A 203 -2.50 -18.89 -9.05
N MET A 204 -2.30 -18.05 -8.03
CA MET A 204 -1.75 -18.50 -6.75
C MET A 204 -2.68 -19.51 -6.06
N LEU A 205 -3.99 -19.28 -6.07
CA LEU A 205 -4.98 -20.23 -5.58
C LEU A 205 -4.90 -21.56 -6.34
N PHE A 206 -4.77 -21.51 -7.67
CA PHE A 206 -4.55 -22.70 -8.49
C PHE A 206 -3.28 -23.45 -8.09
N THR A 207 -2.16 -22.77 -7.80
CA THR A 207 -0.94 -23.44 -7.31
C THR A 207 -1.16 -24.16 -5.98
N VAL A 208 -2.01 -23.63 -5.09
CA VAL A 208 -2.34 -24.30 -3.82
C VAL A 208 -3.10 -25.59 -4.09
N ILE A 209 -4.14 -25.56 -4.93
CA ILE A 209 -4.92 -26.74 -5.33
C ILE A 209 -4.01 -27.77 -6.02
N PHE A 210 -3.18 -27.32 -6.96
CA PHE A 210 -2.19 -28.14 -7.63
C PHE A 210 -1.22 -28.81 -6.64
N GLY A 211 -0.77 -28.08 -5.61
CA GLY A 211 0.06 -28.62 -4.55
C GLY A 211 -0.61 -29.75 -3.77
N PHE A 212 -1.93 -29.71 -3.55
CA PHE A 212 -2.69 -30.80 -2.93
C PHE A 212 -2.81 -32.02 -3.86
N ILE A 213 -3.09 -31.80 -5.14
CA ILE A 213 -3.13 -32.87 -6.15
C ILE A 213 -1.76 -33.57 -6.23
N LEU A 214 -0.67 -32.79 -6.26
CA LEU A 214 0.69 -33.31 -6.30
C LEU A 214 1.02 -34.13 -5.04
N LYS A 215 0.56 -33.68 -3.86
CA LYS A 215 0.67 -34.46 -2.61
C LYS A 215 0.01 -35.83 -2.77
N ARG A 216 -1.21 -35.86 -3.32
CA ARG A 216 -2.01 -37.08 -3.45
C ARG A 216 -1.38 -38.05 -4.44
N ILE A 217 -0.92 -37.58 -5.60
CA ILE A 217 -0.23 -38.40 -6.61
C ILE A 217 1.09 -38.96 -6.06
N MET A 218 1.80 -38.15 -5.25
CA MET A 218 3.08 -38.53 -4.67
C MET A 218 2.95 -39.39 -3.41
N HIS A 219 1.76 -39.66 -2.90
CA HIS A 219 1.57 -40.57 -1.77
C HIS A 219 1.58 -42.02 -2.28
N ARG A 220 2.63 -42.79 -1.99
CA ARG A 220 2.62 -44.26 -2.17
C ARG A 220 2.97 -44.90 -0.83
N GLU A 221 2.17 -45.88 -0.43
CA GLU A 221 2.39 -46.69 0.76
C GLU A 221 3.68 -47.51 0.61
N GLY A 222 4.42 -47.70 1.73
CA GLY A 222 5.63 -48.53 1.77
C GLY A 222 6.96 -47.85 1.42
N ARG A 223 7.04 -46.51 1.33
CA ARG A 223 8.33 -45.81 1.14
C ARG A 223 9.12 -45.71 2.45
N SER A 224 10.44 -45.88 2.36
CA SER A 224 11.35 -45.53 3.45
C SER A 224 11.28 -44.05 3.79
N PHE A 225 11.53 -43.71 5.06
CA PHE A 225 11.52 -42.33 5.56
C PHE A 225 12.38 -41.38 4.71
N ILE A 226 13.59 -41.81 4.31
CA ILE A 226 14.50 -41.01 3.48
C ILE A 226 13.89 -40.67 2.12
N LYS A 227 13.24 -41.65 1.46
CA LYS A 227 12.57 -41.42 0.18
C LYS A 227 11.41 -40.44 0.38
N ALA A 228 10.63 -40.57 1.46
CA ALA A 228 9.55 -39.64 1.77
C ALA A 228 10.05 -38.20 1.98
N ALA A 229 11.13 -38.02 2.73
CA ALA A 229 11.76 -36.71 2.95
C ALA A 229 12.28 -36.09 1.65
N PHE A 230 12.94 -36.88 0.80
CA PHE A 230 13.42 -36.41 -0.50
C PHE A 230 12.28 -35.97 -1.44
N TYR A 231 11.21 -36.76 -1.51
CA TYR A 231 10.01 -36.39 -2.28
C TYR A 231 9.31 -35.15 -1.74
N PHE A 232 9.30 -34.98 -0.41
CA PHE A 232 8.80 -33.77 0.23
C PHE A 232 9.65 -32.56 -0.19
N LEU A 233 10.99 -32.66 -0.14
CA LEU A 233 11.89 -31.60 -0.55
C LEU A 233 11.69 -31.22 -2.02
N ILE A 234 11.67 -32.20 -2.94
CA ILE A 234 11.41 -31.95 -4.37
C ILE A 234 10.08 -31.21 -4.55
N ARG A 235 9.02 -31.66 -3.87
CA ARG A 235 7.71 -31.03 -3.95
C ARG A 235 7.77 -29.58 -3.46
N VAL A 236 8.41 -29.32 -2.31
CA VAL A 236 8.55 -27.97 -1.77
C VAL A 236 9.35 -27.08 -2.73
N THR A 237 10.51 -27.53 -3.20
CA THR A 237 11.36 -26.77 -4.13
C THR A 237 10.64 -26.49 -5.45
N PHE A 238 9.97 -27.48 -6.03
CA PHE A 238 9.20 -27.31 -7.27
C PHE A 238 8.06 -26.29 -7.09
N MET A 239 7.29 -26.41 -6.01
CA MET A 239 6.20 -25.47 -5.73
C MET A 239 6.71 -24.05 -5.45
N MET A 240 7.85 -23.91 -4.78
CA MET A 240 8.48 -22.61 -4.54
C MET A 240 8.98 -21.99 -5.85
N ALA A 241 9.67 -22.76 -6.70
CA ALA A 241 10.12 -22.30 -8.00
C ALA A 241 8.94 -21.85 -8.89
N LEU A 242 7.85 -22.63 -8.90
CA LEU A 242 6.63 -22.28 -9.63
C LEU A 242 6.05 -20.95 -9.13
N ARG A 243 5.92 -20.77 -7.81
CA ARG A 243 5.38 -19.53 -7.22
C ARG A 243 6.27 -18.31 -7.49
N ILE A 244 7.58 -18.46 -7.35
CA ILE A 244 8.55 -17.41 -7.69
C ILE A 244 8.43 -17.06 -9.17
N GLY A 245 8.29 -18.05 -10.05
CA GLY A 245 8.05 -17.86 -11.48
C GLY A 245 6.76 -17.07 -11.77
N VAL A 246 5.67 -17.38 -11.07
CA VAL A 246 4.41 -16.63 -11.19
C VAL A 246 4.58 -15.18 -10.72
N VAL A 247 5.20 -14.94 -9.56
CA VAL A 247 5.47 -13.58 -9.07
C VAL A 247 6.32 -12.79 -10.06
N TYR A 248 7.37 -13.41 -10.60
CA TYR A 248 8.23 -12.79 -11.62
C TYR A 248 7.45 -12.49 -12.90
N TYR A 249 6.66 -13.43 -13.42
CA TYR A 249 5.86 -13.23 -14.62
C TYR A 249 4.90 -12.03 -14.49
N PHE A 250 4.21 -11.89 -13.36
CA PHE A 250 3.24 -10.82 -13.16
C PHE A 250 3.87 -9.47 -12.79
N TYR A 251 4.98 -9.47 -12.04
CA TYR A 251 5.49 -8.29 -11.35
C TYR A 251 6.99 -8.03 -11.53
N ALA A 252 7.65 -8.62 -12.54
CA ALA A 252 9.08 -8.39 -12.79
C ALA A 252 9.41 -6.90 -12.93
N LYS A 253 8.58 -6.12 -13.64
CA LYS A 253 8.81 -4.68 -13.84
C LYS A 253 8.76 -3.92 -12.52
N GLU A 254 7.75 -4.22 -11.71
CA GLU A 254 7.48 -3.56 -10.43
C GLU A 254 8.52 -3.94 -9.34
N LEU A 255 9.06 -5.16 -9.39
CA LEU A 255 10.06 -5.66 -8.43
C LEU A 255 11.50 -5.31 -8.81
N THR A 256 11.77 -4.95 -10.08
CA THR A 256 13.14 -4.69 -10.57
C THR A 256 13.88 -3.61 -9.77
N PRO A 257 13.28 -2.45 -9.44
CA PRO A 257 13.97 -1.43 -8.63
C PRO A 257 14.36 -1.94 -7.24
N ALA A 258 13.46 -2.66 -6.56
CA ALA A 258 13.76 -3.27 -5.26
C ALA A 258 14.85 -4.35 -5.36
N ALA A 259 14.85 -5.14 -6.44
CA ALA A 259 15.88 -6.14 -6.72
C ALA A 259 17.25 -5.50 -7.00
N LYS A 260 17.29 -4.32 -7.62
CA LYS A 260 18.53 -3.54 -7.83
C LYS A 260 19.13 -3.09 -6.50
N VAL A 261 18.30 -2.59 -5.58
CA VAL A 261 18.74 -2.23 -4.22
C VAL A 261 19.24 -3.45 -3.46
N PHE A 262 18.54 -4.59 -3.61
CA PHE A 262 18.93 -5.85 -2.97
C PHE A 262 20.31 -6.31 -3.45
N LYS A 263 20.51 -6.37 -4.77
CA LYS A 263 21.81 -6.73 -5.36
C LYS A 263 22.92 -5.84 -4.84
N LYS A 264 22.75 -4.52 -4.82
CA LYS A 264 23.76 -3.57 -4.29
C LYS A 264 24.10 -3.76 -2.80
N THR A 265 23.26 -4.45 -2.05
CA THR A 265 23.41 -4.61 -0.61
C THR A 265 23.97 -5.98 -0.23
N PHE A 266 23.62 -7.03 -0.99
CA PHE A 266 23.99 -8.40 -0.67
C PHE A 266 24.98 -9.04 -1.64
N LEU A 267 25.24 -8.44 -2.82
CA LEU A 267 26.16 -8.94 -3.85
C LEU A 267 27.22 -7.88 -4.17
#